data_AF-A0A1C5W8X7-F1
#
_entry.id   AF-A0A1C5W8X7-F1
#
_cell.length_a   1.000
_cell.length_b   1.000
_cell.length_c   1.000
_cell.angle_alpha   90.00
_cell.angle_beta   90.00
_cell.angle_gamma   90.00
#
_symmetry.space_group_name_H-M   'P 1'
#
loop_
_entity.id
_entity.type
_entity.pdbx_description
1 polymer ?
#
loop_
_entity_poly.entity_id
_entity_poly.type
_entity_poly.pdbx_seq_one_letter_code
_entity_poly.pdbx_strand_id
1 'polypeptide(L)' 'MPRRKVLKLSTPADVRRAISRIANMTLNNEIDSKTANTLIYACNSALAAVRTDEYKRKVEELELLLSEHET' A
#
# COMPACT_ATOMS: atom_id res chain seq x y z
N MET A 1 -21.08 -8.07 18.73
CA MET A 1 -20.80 -6.99 17.74
C MET A 1 -20.25 -7.62 16.46
N PRO A 2 -20.71 -7.24 15.26
CA PRO A 2 -20.15 -7.75 14.01
C PRO A 2 -18.67 -7.35 13.90
N ARG A 3 -17.81 -8.27 13.46
CA ARG A 3 -16.37 -8.00 13.27
C ARG A 3 -16.19 -6.89 12.23
N ARG A 4 -15.44 -5.84 12.59
CA ARG A 4 -15.09 -4.75 11.68
C ARG A 4 -14.23 -5.31 10.54
N LYS A 5 -14.63 -5.06 9.29
CA LYS A 5 -13.80 -5.39 8.12
C LYS A 5 -12.60 -4.45 8.11
N VAL A 6 -11.39 -5.02 8.00
CA VAL A 6 -10.12 -4.28 7.94
C VAL A 6 -9.46 -4.55 6.60
N LEU A 7 -9.00 -3.49 5.93
CA LEU A 7 -8.10 -3.62 4.79
C LEU A 7 -6.67 -3.80 5.30
N LYS A 8 -6.06 -4.93 4.97
CA LYS A 8 -4.61 -5.13 5.18
C LYS A 8 -3.88 -4.48 4.01
N LEU A 9 -3.05 -3.47 4.29
CA LEU A 9 -2.31 -2.68 3.29
C LEU A 9 -0.81 -2.59 3.64
N SER A 10 -0.28 -3.60 4.33
CA SER A 10 1.07 -3.59 4.91
C SER A 10 2.19 -3.79 3.89
N THR A 11 1.88 -4.33 2.72
CA THR A 11 2.87 -4.64 1.67
C THR A 11 2.33 -4.26 0.30
N PRO A 12 3.18 -4.07 -0.73
CA PRO A 12 2.72 -3.80 -2.08
C PRO A 12 1.82 -4.92 -2.62
N ALA A 13 2.07 -6.18 -2.21
CA ALA A 13 1.24 -7.32 -2.58
C ALA A 13 -0.15 -7.27 -1.94
N ASP A 14 -0.24 -6.87 -0.67
CA ASP A 14 -1.53 -6.67 0.01
C ASP A 14 -2.35 -5.58 -0.66
N VAL A 15 -1.71 -4.45 -1.02
CA VAL A 15 -2.37 -3.36 -1.75
C VAL A 15 -2.91 -3.83 -3.09
N ARG A 16 -2.11 -4.56 -3.89
CA ARG A 16 -2.56 -5.11 -5.18
C ARG A 16 -3.79 -6.01 -5.01
N ARG A 17 -3.78 -6.91 -4.03
CA ARG A 17 -4.93 -7.78 -3.75
C ARG A 17 -6.17 -6.97 -3.33
N ALA A 18 -6.00 -5.90 -2.55
CA ALA A 18 -7.10 -5.03 -2.15
C ALA A 18 -7.71 -4.32 -3.36
N ILE A 19 -6.89 -3.74 -4.24
CA ILE A 19 -7.33 -3.07 -5.48
C ILE A 19 -8.11 -4.04 -6.37
N SER A 20 -7.60 -5.27 -6.59
CA SER A 20 -8.31 -6.27 -7.39
C SER A 20 -9.68 -6.63 -6.80
N ARG A 21 -9.78 -6.74 -5.48
CA ARG A 21 -11.07 -6.97 -4.81
C ARG A 21 -12.03 -5.81 -4.98
N ILE A 22 -11.56 -4.57 -4.80
CA ILE A 22 -12.38 -3.35 -4.99
C ILE A 22 -12.88 -3.29 -6.44
N ALA A 23 -12.01 -3.55 -7.42
CA ALA A 23 -12.38 -3.58 -8.82
C ALA A 23 -13.47 -4.61 -9.12
N ASN A 24 -13.33 -5.84 -8.60
CA ASN A 24 -14.33 -6.89 -8.77
C ASN A 24 -15.67 -6.53 -8.11
N MET A 25 -15.65 -5.99 -6.88
CA MET A 25 -16.86 -5.54 -6.19
C MET A 25 -17.56 -4.42 -6.96
N THR A 26 -16.79 -3.51 -7.57
CA THR A 26 -17.33 -2.42 -8.39
C THR A 26 -17.95 -2.97 -9.68
N LEU A 27 -17.26 -3.89 -10.37
CA LEU A 27 -17.73 -4.52 -11.60
C LEU A 27 -19.04 -5.30 -11.39
N ASN A 28 -19.19 -5.94 -10.23
CA ASN A 28 -20.39 -6.70 -9.85
C ASN A 28 -21.47 -5.84 -9.17
N ASN A 29 -21.33 -4.51 -9.14
CA ASN A 29 -22.26 -3.57 -8.48
C ASN A 29 -22.48 -3.82 -6.97
N GLU A 30 -21.52 -4.46 -6.29
CA GLU A 30 -21.56 -4.69 -4.84
C GLU A 30 -21.23 -3.41 -4.04
N ILE A 31 -20.51 -2.47 -4.65
CA ILE A 31 -20.21 -1.15 -4.10
C ILE A 31 -20.39 -0.07 -5.18
N ASP A 32 -20.73 1.14 -4.76
CA ASP A 32 -20.83 2.29 -5.67
C ASP A 32 -19.44 2.85 -6.04
N SER A 33 -19.39 3.59 -7.14
CA SER A 33 -18.16 4.18 -7.66
C SER A 33 -17.51 5.14 -6.66
N LYS A 34 -18.31 5.86 -5.85
CA LYS A 34 -17.79 6.77 -4.82
C LYS A 34 -17.07 6.02 -3.70
N THR A 35 -17.64 4.93 -3.20
CA THR A 35 -16.96 4.06 -2.22
C THR A 35 -15.72 3.43 -2.83
N ALA A 36 -15.82 2.90 -4.05
CA ALA A 36 -14.67 2.29 -4.74
C ALA A 36 -13.50 3.28 -4.87
N ASN A 37 -13.76 4.49 -5.36
CA ASN A 37 -12.73 5.54 -5.51
C ASN A 37 -12.08 5.91 -4.17
N THR A 38 -12.87 6.02 -3.10
CA THR A 38 -12.35 6.30 -1.76
C THR A 38 -11.39 5.20 -1.30
N LEU A 39 -11.74 3.93 -1.54
CA LEU A 39 -10.90 2.79 -1.16
C LEU A 39 -9.64 2.69 -2.02
N ILE A 40 -9.72 2.99 -3.32
CA ILE A 40 -8.54 3.07 -4.20
C ILE A 40 -7.60 4.18 -3.76
N TYR A 41 -8.12 5.34 -3.36
CA TYR A 41 -7.29 6.42 -2.83
C TYR A 41 -6.54 5.99 -1.57
N ALA A 42 -7.21 5.32 -0.63
CA ALA A 42 -6.56 4.77 0.56
C ALA A 42 -5.46 3.75 0.20
N CYS A 43 -5.71 2.90 -0.79
CA CYS A 43 -4.70 1.95 -1.30
C CYS A 43 -3.47 2.65 -1.88
N ASN A 44 -3.67 3.71 -2.66
CA ASN A 44 -2.58 4.48 -3.26
C ASN A 44 -1.74 5.20 -2.19
N SER A 45 -2.39 5.81 -1.20
CA SER A 45 -1.71 6.44 -0.06
C SER A 45 -0.88 5.44 0.75
N ALA A 46 -1.43 4.24 1.00
CA ALA A 46 -0.70 3.18 1.69
C ALA A 46 0.51 2.70 0.87
N LEU A 47 0.36 2.53 -0.44
CA LEU A 47 1.47 2.14 -1.31
C LEU A 47 2.60 3.18 -1.34
N ALA A 48 2.25 4.47 -1.35
CA ALA A 48 3.21 5.55 -1.28
C ALA A 48 4.00 5.52 0.03
N ALA A 49 3.33 5.30 1.17
CA ALA A 49 3.97 5.18 2.47
C ALA A 49 4.92 3.98 2.52
N VAL A 50 4.46 2.79 2.10
CA VAL A 50 5.29 1.57 2.07
C VAL A 50 6.55 1.76 1.22
N ARG A 51 6.41 2.32 0.01
CA ARG A 51 7.55 2.60 -0.87
C ARG A 51 8.51 3.60 -0.24
N THR A 52 7.98 4.67 0.38
CA THR A 52 8.81 5.68 1.05
C THR A 52 9.67 5.04 2.14
N ASP A 53 9.10 4.15 2.94
CA ASP A 53 9.83 3.47 4.02
C ASP A 53 10.87 2.48 3.47
N GLU A 54 10.56 1.76 2.39
CA GLU A 54 11.51 0.88 1.70
C GLU A 54 12.68 1.67 1.10
N TYR A 55 12.41 2.79 0.43
CA TYR A 55 13.45 3.64 -0.15
C TYR A 55 14.32 4.29 0.92
N LYS A 56 13.74 4.77 2.03
CA LYS A 56 14.52 5.32 3.16
C LYS A 56 15.52 4.30 3.71
N ARG A 57 15.08 3.06 3.96
CA ARG A 57 15.99 1.99 4.40
C ARG A 57 17.10 1.73 3.39
N LYS A 58 16.77 1.71 2.09
CA LYS A 58 17.78 1.50 1.05
C LYS A 58 18.80 2.64 1.00
N VAL A 59 18.37 3.88 1.21
CA VAL A 59 19.27 5.04 1.31
C VAL A 59 20.17 4.91 2.52
N GLU A 60 19.63 4.62 3.71
CA GLU A 60 20.41 4.41 4.94
C GLU A 60 21.46 3.30 4.78
N GLU A 61 21.10 2.16 4.16
CA GLU A 61 22.04 1.07 3.84
C GLU A 61 23.17 1.55 2.90
N LEU A 62 22.85 2.34 1.88
CA LEU A 62 23.83 2.84 0.93
C LEU A 62 24.76 3.88 1.56
N GLU A 63 24.24 4.77 2.41
CA GLU A 63 25.01 5.74 3.18
C GLU A 63 26.01 5.05 4.11
N LEU A 64 25.59 3.96 4.77
CA LEU A 64 26.47 3.15 5.62
C LEU A 64 27.62 2.54 4.81
N LEU A 65 27.32 1.88 3.68
CA LEU A 65 28.33 1.28 2.81
C LEU A 65 29.33 2.31 2.27
N LEU A 66 28.86 3.51 1.92
CA LEU A 66 29.74 4.59 1.48
C LEU A 66 30.68 5.04 2.60
N SER A 67 30.18 5.18 3.83
CA SER A 67 30.99 5.58 4.98
C SER A 67 32.11 4.57 5.31
N GLU A 68 31.86 3.28 5.12
CA GLU A 68 32.87 2.21 5.30
C GLU A 68 33.98 2.25 4.25
N HIS A 69 33.71 2.81 3.06
CA HIS A 69 34.67 2.91 1.96
C HIS A 69 35.50 4.22 1.98
N GLU A 70 35.06 5.23 2.74
CA GLU A 70 35.78 6.51 2.90
C GLU A 70 36.80 6.50 4.06
N THR A 71 36.78 5.47 4.90
CA THR A 71 37.78 5.19 5.96
C THR A 71 38.91 4.29 5.50
#